data_AF-A0A2G6IQ77-F1
#
_entry.id   AF-A0A2G6IQ77-F1
#
_cell.length_a   1.000
_cell.length_b   1.000
_cell.length_c   1.000
_cell.angle_alpha   90.00
_cell.angle_beta   90.00
_cell.angle_gamma   90.00
#
_symmetry.space_group_name_H-M   'P 1'
#
loop_
_entity.id
_entity.type
_entity.pdbx_description
1 polymer ?
#
loop_
_entity_poly.entity_id
_entity_poly.type
_entity_poly.pdbx_seq_one_letter_code
_entity_poly.pdbx_strand_id
1 'polypeptide(L)' 'ARNVINILSSDVVVACRGSGGTLSEIALALRCERPLVLLDFQPGEDFLQAAGQNPRYSHAANAAEAAEQIAGFLKELGRG' A
#
# COMPACT_ATOMS: atom_id res chain seq x y z
N ALA A 1 -11.52 -2.09 -14.80
CA ALA A 1 -12.02 -2.14 -13.41
C ALA A 1 -11.72 -3.49 -12.73
N ARG A 2 -10.49 -4.02 -12.82
CA ARG A 2 -10.07 -5.30 -12.19
C ARG A 2 -9.33 -5.09 -10.85
N ASN A 3 -8.73 -3.92 -10.66
CA ASN A 3 -7.80 -3.63 -9.55
C ASN A 3 -8.50 -3.29 -8.22
N VAL A 4 -9.71 -2.72 -8.27
CA VAL A 4 -10.55 -2.44 -7.08
C VAL A 4 -10.87 -3.71 -6.31
N ILE A 5 -11.15 -4.80 -7.01
CA ILE A 5 -11.53 -6.07 -6.37
C ILE A 5 -10.36 -6.61 -5.53
N ASN A 6 -9.15 -6.62 -6.09
CA ASN A 6 -7.95 -7.06 -5.38
C ASN A 6 -7.72 -6.21 -4.12
N ILE A 7 -7.78 -4.89 -4.26
CA ILE A 7 -7.57 -3.96 -3.13
C ILE A 7 -8.62 -4.13 -2.04
N LEU A 8 -9.89 -4.32 -2.40
CA LEU A 8 -10.97 -4.50 -1.42
C LEU A 8 -10.94 -5.88 -0.75
N SER A 9 -10.40 -6.90 -1.43
CA SER A 9 -10.23 -8.25 -0.86
C SER A 9 -8.97 -8.41 -0.01
N SER A 10 -8.02 -7.48 -0.09
CA SER A 10 -6.75 -7.51 0.63
C SER A 10 -6.83 -6.81 1.98
N ASP A 11 -6.10 -7.35 2.95
CA ASP A 11 -5.90 -6.70 4.25
C ASP A 11 -4.80 -5.65 4.20
N VAL A 12 -3.74 -5.94 3.45
CA VAL A 12 -2.58 -5.08 3.22
C VAL A 12 -2.25 -5.14 1.74
N VAL A 13 -1.91 -3.99 1.14
CA VAL A 13 -1.48 -3.88 -0.25
C VAL A 13 0.02 -3.66 -0.29
N VAL A 14 0.72 -4.35 -1.19
CA VAL A 14 2.15 -4.12 -1.45
C VAL A 14 2.30 -3.61 -2.87
N ALA A 15 2.87 -2.42 -3.02
CA ALA A 15 3.19 -1.85 -4.31
C ALA A 15 4.70 -1.94 -4.56
N CYS A 16 5.09 -2.84 -5.46
CA CYS A 16 6.47 -2.95 -5.93
C CYS A 16 6.76 -1.89 -7.01
N ARG A 17 8.04 -1.54 -7.20
CA ARG A 17 8.47 -0.69 -8.32
C ARG A 17 7.88 -1.16 -9.65
N GLY A 18 7.08 -0.31 -10.28
CA GLY A 18 6.36 -0.60 -11.52
C GLY A 18 6.17 0.63 -12.40
N SER A 19 5.39 0.50 -13.47
CA SER A 19 5.09 1.57 -14.42
C SER A 19 3.89 2.43 -13.98
N GLY A 20 3.37 3.33 -14.83
CA GLY A 20 2.26 4.24 -14.49
C GLY A 20 0.98 3.56 -13.97
N GLY A 21 0.77 2.26 -14.25
CA GLY A 21 -0.34 1.48 -13.67
C GLY A 21 -0.28 1.36 -12.14
N THR A 22 0.93 1.34 -11.57
CA THR A 22 1.19 1.19 -10.13
C THR A 22 0.73 2.41 -9.32
N LEU A 23 0.83 3.63 -9.88
CA LEU A 23 0.34 4.84 -9.21
C LEU A 23 -1.18 4.82 -9.00
N SER A 24 -1.93 4.34 -9.99
CA SER A 24 -3.40 4.25 -9.87
C SER A 24 -3.82 3.23 -8.80
N GLU A 25 -3.06 2.15 -8.64
CA GLU A 25 -3.30 1.13 -7.60
C GLU A 25 -2.96 1.64 -6.20
N ILE A 26 -1.86 2.40 -6.06
CA ILE A 26 -1.49 3.06 -4.80
C ILE A 26 -2.57 4.07 -4.38
N ALA A 27 -2.99 4.93 -5.30
CA ALA A 27 -4.04 5.91 -5.02
C ALA A 27 -5.32 5.21 -4.55
N LEU A 28 -5.68 4.09 -5.17
CA LEU A 28 -6.88 3.36 -4.82
C LEU A 28 -6.76 2.64 -3.46
N ALA A 29 -5.60 2.07 -3.13
CA ALA A 29 -5.36 1.47 -1.81
C ALA A 29 -5.53 2.51 -0.69
N LEU A 30 -4.95 3.70 -0.87
CA LEU A 30 -5.04 4.80 0.09
C LEU A 30 -6.48 5.35 0.20
N ARG A 31 -7.22 5.48 -0.91
CA ARG A 31 -8.65 5.86 -0.89
C ARG A 31 -9.53 4.84 -0.19
N CYS A 32 -9.19 3.56 -0.28
CA CYS A 32 -9.89 2.48 0.40
C CYS A 32 -9.39 2.25 1.83
N GLU A 33 -8.55 3.15 2.35
CA GLU A 33 -7.97 3.09 3.70
C GLU A 33 -7.22 1.79 4.01
N ARG A 34 -6.74 1.11 2.96
CA ARG A 34 -5.95 -0.12 3.10
C ARG A 34 -4.50 0.25 3.44
N PRO A 35 -3.91 -0.36 4.48
CA PRO A 35 -2.48 -0.23 4.73
C PRO A 35 -1.67 -0.61 3.49
N LEU A 36 -0.68 0.22 3.16
CA LEU A 36 0.13 0.11 1.94
C LEU A 36 1.62 0.00 2.28
N VAL A 37 2.30 -1.00 1.72
CA VAL A 37 3.77 -1.10 1.75
C VAL A 37 4.33 -0.75 0.38
N LEU A 38 5.16 0.29 0.32
CA LEU A 38 5.85 0.75 -0.89
C LEU A 38 7.24 0.09 -0.96
N LEU A 39 7.38 -0.94 -1.80
CA LEU A 39 8.62 -1.71 -1.95
C LEU A 39 9.45 -1.16 -3.12
N ASP A 40 10.64 -0.63 -2.80
CA ASP A 40 11.56 -0.01 -3.78
C ASP A 40 10.88 1.07 -4.63
N PHE A 41 9.92 1.80 -4.03
CA PHE A 41 9.09 2.77 -4.74
C PHE A 41 8.81 4.02 -3.90
N GLN A 42 8.92 5.20 -4.52
CA GLN A 42 8.70 6.50 -3.89
C GLN A 42 7.85 7.39 -4.81
N PRO A 43 6.52 7.22 -4.82
CA PRO A 43 5.64 8.21 -5.42
C PRO A 43 5.64 9.41 -4.45
N GLY A 44 6.05 10.59 -4.92
CA GLY A 44 6.34 11.74 -4.04
C GLY A 44 5.25 12.02 -2.99
N GLU A 45 5.66 12.59 -1.85
CA GLU A 45 4.80 12.83 -0.68
C GLU A 45 3.49 13.56 -1.02
N ASP A 46 3.53 14.58 -1.88
CA ASP A 46 2.33 15.31 -2.31
C ASP A 46 1.25 14.40 -2.90
N PHE A 47 1.67 13.38 -3.66
CA PHE A 47 0.76 12.40 -4.23
C PHE A 47 0.19 11.47 -3.15
N LEU A 48 1.00 11.00 -2.21
CA LEU A 48 0.57 10.12 -1.12
C LEU A 48 -0.45 10.82 -0.21
N GLN A 49 -0.21 12.09 0.11
CA GLN A 49 -1.12 12.92 0.90
C GLN A 49 -2.42 13.23 0.13
N ALA A 50 -2.35 13.51 -1.17
CA ALA A 50 -3.54 13.76 -1.98
C ALA A 50 -4.37 12.49 -2.24
N ALA A 51 -3.77 11.31 -2.11
CA ALA A 51 -4.39 10.03 -2.43
C ALA A 51 -5.34 9.50 -1.34
N GLY A 52 -5.27 9.97 -0.10
CA GLY A 52 -6.15 9.51 0.98
C GLY A 52 -6.33 10.57 2.06
N GLN A 53 -7.41 10.47 2.85
CA GLN A 53 -7.67 11.43 3.95
C GLN A 53 -6.77 11.18 5.15
N ASN A 54 -6.45 9.90 5.43
CA ASN A 54 -5.52 9.46 6.47
C ASN A 54 -4.66 8.32 5.89
N PRO A 55 -3.69 8.63 5.01
CA PRO A 55 -2.94 7.60 4.30
C PRO A 55 -2.09 6.79 5.29
N ARG A 56 -2.27 5.47 5.31
CA ARG A 56 -1.44 4.52 6.08
C ARG A 56 -0.50 3.81 5.13
N TYR A 57 0.79 4.17 5.20
CA TYR A 57 1.81 3.52 4.40
C TYR A 57 3.16 3.42 5.11
N SER A 58 3.99 2.51 4.62
CA SER A 58 5.41 2.39 4.98
C SER A 58 6.27 2.18 3.73
N HIS A 59 7.55 2.52 3.81
CA HIS A 59 8.53 2.22 2.77
C HIS A 59 9.34 1.00 3.17
N ALA A 60 9.58 0.10 2.22
CA ALA A 60 10.48 -1.03 2.38
C ALA A 60 11.56 -1.00 1.30
N ALA A 61 12.81 -1.19 1.70
CA ALA A 61 13.94 -1.28 0.79
C ALA A 61 14.07 -2.67 0.14
N ASN A 62 13.51 -3.71 0.76
CA ASN A 62 13.59 -5.08 0.28
C ASN A 62 12.37 -5.91 0.73
N ALA A 63 12.26 -7.13 0.19
CA ALA A 63 11.11 -8.01 0.45
C ALA A 63 11.02 -8.50 1.91
N ALA A 64 12.15 -8.66 2.61
CA ALA A 64 12.14 -9.09 4.02
C ALA A 64 11.54 -8.00 4.91
N GLU A 65 11.99 -6.76 4.74
CA GLU A 65 11.44 -5.60 5.43
C GLU A 65 9.95 -5.40 5.11
N ALA A 66 9.55 -5.58 3.85
CA ALA A 66 8.15 -5.52 3.47
C ALA A 66 7.31 -6.57 4.22
N ALA A 67 7.81 -7.81 4.34
CA ALA A 67 7.12 -8.88 5.06
C ALA A 67 6.94 -8.57 6.55
N GLU A 68 7.96 -8.00 7.20
CA GLU A 68 7.88 -7.56 8.60
C GLU A 68 6.82 -6.47 8.79
N GLN A 69 6.79 -5.47 7.91
CA GLN A 69 5.81 -4.38 7.95
C GLN A 69 4.38 -4.89 7.70
N ILE A 70 4.19 -5.83 6.77
CA ILE A 70 2.89 -6.48 6.54
C ILE A 70 2.42 -7.20 7.80
N ALA A 71 3.30 -7.96 8.48
CA ALA A 71 2.95 -8.64 9.72
C ALA A 71 2.54 -7.66 10.82
N GLY A 72 3.21 -6.50 10.91
CA GLY A 72 2.83 -5.40 11.80
C GLY A 72 1.40 -4.91 11.53
N PHE A 73 1.09 -4.56 10.28
CA PHE A 73 -0.25 -4.12 9.90
C PHE A 73 -1.32 -5.20 10.14
N LEU A 74 -1.05 -6.47 9.85
CA LEU A 74 -2.00 -7.55 10.11
C LEU A 74 -2.30 -7.69 11.61
N LYS A 75 -1.28 -7.54 12.47
CA LYS A 75 -1.46 -7.56 13.92
C LYS A 75 -2.31 -6.39 14.41
N GLU A 76 -2.08 -5.19 13.89
CA GLU A 76 -2.91 -4.00 14.19
C GLU A 76 -4.37 -4.19 13.77
N LEU A 77 -4.61 -4.92 12.67
CA LEU A 77 -5.94 -5.28 12.18
C LEU A 77 -6.57 -6.47 12.94
N GLY A 78 -5.87 -7.07 13.89
CA GLY A 78 -6.34 -8.25 14.63
C GLY A 78 -6.39 -9.54 13.80
N ARG A 79 -5.56 -9.64 12.74
CA ARG A 79 -5.49 -10.77 11.81
C ARG A 79 -4.23 -11.64 11.97
N GLY A 80 -3.64 -11.66 13.17
CA GLY A 80 -2.40 -12.39 13.50
C GLY A 80 -2.63 -13.68 14.27
#